data_AF-A0A183J7F5-F1
#
_entry.id   AF-A0A183J7F5-F1
#
_cell.length_a   1.000
_cell.length_b   1.000
_cell.length_c   1.000
_cell.angle_alpha   90.00
_cell.angle_beta   90.00
_cell.angle_gamma   90.00
#
_symmetry.space_group_name_H-M   'P 1'
#
loop_
_entity.id
_entity.type
_entity.pdbx_description
1 polymer ?
#
loop_
_entity_poly.entity_id
_entity_poly.type
_entity_poly.pdbx_seq_one_letter_code
_entity_poly.pdbx_strand_id
1 'polypeptide(L)'
;MASVEAGATLADTVDKVEMDNVVRRPPPEEQRLSQMDDAELVAMRRLTTSSNSCLISTGPQTKPAKPLDRLDRSFRVVSLSGLSEYARSNTAYGKAFWISLIVLAVLATIFGAYKLVVNFYNCPIVTEYKVTVTDKMDFPKVQVCLPVSFHRKHLEERPWLVEVVSVMRQSVVMTQTQTQKLRGSDVGERKQRFPGQGLLLLLNAQLENYPTEKKVRPKTEGVLIMIDNDYNLYNFDFLNIQPSLYTRLSLSKEHHQYLNVPSGPKVQPCMEEADVDLKVLNHSYSVTACRTDCFLHAIVKHCDCVLAQDPRFLKKEVLASTRFCTSKDVEGCIRPKVTDSDDNQDLQQCTERCHLPCDRWKFIVQATSMKLHRPSFDFLHKVNVSFESLVYLQIAYSDLTYTSVSQEWAMEVDNFIADLGGEIGLWTGASMITFIHIPVMLLALGIAYLSDRMSGFRKLSKVLNQKSTLWTTVLSVRK
;
A
#
# COMPACT_ATOMS: atom_id res chain seq x y z
N MET A 1 -14.88 33.15 -40.71
CA MET A 1 -16.14 33.53 -40.06
C MET A 1 -15.80 34.15 -38.71
N ALA A 2 -16.16 35.43 -38.53
CA ALA A 2 -16.36 36.26 -37.31
C ALA A 2 -15.55 35.95 -36.04
N SER A 3 -15.04 36.89 -35.22
CA SER A 3 -14.92 38.36 -35.12
C SER A 3 -13.93 38.60 -33.96
N VAL A 4 -12.98 39.55 -34.04
CA VAL A 4 -12.92 40.84 -33.29
C VAL A 4 -13.18 40.66 -31.76
N GLU A 5 -12.22 40.89 -30.86
CA GLU A 5 -11.80 42.23 -30.39
C GLU A 5 -10.33 42.31 -29.92
N ALA A 6 -9.76 43.49 -30.15
CA ALA A 6 -8.49 43.97 -29.63
C ALA A 6 -8.71 44.77 -28.34
N GLY A 7 -7.73 44.74 -27.43
CA GLY A 7 -7.66 45.63 -26.27
C GLY A 7 -6.23 45.69 -25.74
N ALA A 8 -5.68 46.89 -25.68
CA ALA A 8 -4.26 47.20 -25.55
C ALA A 8 -3.76 47.39 -24.09
N THR A 9 -2.45 47.19 -23.94
CA THR A 9 -1.46 47.90 -23.09
C THR A 9 -1.90 48.77 -21.89
N LEU A 10 -1.21 48.60 -20.74
CA LEU A 10 -0.22 49.52 -20.11
C LEU A 10 -0.36 49.68 -18.57
N ALA A 11 0.81 49.72 -17.91
CA ALA A 11 1.18 50.46 -16.69
C ALA A 11 0.62 50.09 -15.30
N ASP A 12 1.52 49.55 -14.47
CA ASP A 12 2.13 50.18 -13.27
C ASP A 12 1.31 51.03 -12.28
N THR A 13 1.71 50.81 -11.01
CA THR A 13 1.62 51.64 -9.79
C THR A 13 0.37 51.63 -8.89
N VAL A 14 0.62 51.12 -7.67
CA VAL A 14 0.31 51.69 -6.34
C VAL A 14 -1.17 51.91 -6.00
N ASP A 15 -1.68 51.13 -5.04
CA ASP A 15 -2.05 51.74 -3.75
C ASP A 15 -2.24 50.73 -2.62
N LYS A 16 -1.71 51.13 -1.47
CA LYS A 16 -1.77 50.48 -0.16
C LYS A 16 -2.94 51.13 0.55
N VAL A 17 -4.06 50.43 0.70
CA VAL A 17 -5.17 50.88 1.55
C VAL A 17 -5.39 49.83 2.64
N GLU A 18 -4.89 50.20 3.81
CA GLU A 18 -5.25 49.65 5.11
C GLU A 18 -6.61 50.26 5.49
N MET A 19 -7.62 49.42 5.71
CA MET A 19 -8.84 49.83 6.38
C MET A 19 -9.36 48.70 7.26
N ASP A 20 -9.66 49.14 8.48
CA ASP A 20 -9.97 48.41 9.69
C ASP A 20 -11.16 47.43 9.65
N ASN A 21 -11.01 46.39 10.46
CA ASN A 21 -12.01 45.77 11.32
C ASN A 21 -13.48 45.82 10.90
N VAL A 22 -13.97 44.71 10.35
CA VAL A 22 -15.37 44.31 10.51
C VAL A 22 -15.44 42.84 10.91
N VAL A 23 -15.58 42.63 12.21
CA VAL A 23 -16.05 41.39 12.84
C VAL A 23 -17.47 41.10 12.31
N ARG A 24 -17.67 39.96 11.62
CA ARG A 24 -19.00 39.36 11.47
C ARG A 24 -19.04 37.95 12.03
N ARG A 25 -19.98 37.81 12.96
CA ARG A 25 -20.34 36.64 13.76
C ARG A 25 -21.06 35.59 12.88
N PRO A 26 -20.88 34.28 13.15
CA PRO A 26 -21.85 33.26 12.73
C PRO A 26 -23.12 33.31 13.61
N PRO A 27 -24.31 32.94 13.08
CA PRO A 27 -25.54 32.79 13.87
C PRO A 27 -25.51 31.52 14.75
N PRO A 28 -26.35 31.47 15.82
CA PRO A 28 -26.19 30.54 16.93
C PRO A 28 -27.18 29.36 16.88
N GLU A 29 -26.74 28.17 17.32
CA GLU A 29 -27.52 27.11 18.00
C GLU A 29 -26.53 25.98 18.35
N GLU A 30 -25.68 26.18 19.35
CA GLU A 30 -25.88 25.83 20.77
C GLU A 30 -25.37 24.41 21.10
N GLN A 31 -24.04 24.30 21.19
CA GLN A 31 -23.34 23.33 22.03
C GLN A 31 -22.63 24.09 23.15
N ARG A 32 -23.13 23.93 24.39
CA ARG A 32 -22.38 23.45 25.57
C ARG A 32 -23.05 23.93 26.86
N LEU A 33 -23.38 22.99 27.72
CA LEU A 33 -23.11 23.16 29.14
C LEU A 33 -22.77 21.80 29.76
N SER A 34 -21.48 21.57 30.00
CA SER A 34 -21.02 20.70 31.06
C SER A 34 -20.99 21.52 32.35
N GLN A 35 -21.95 21.29 33.25
CA GLN A 35 -21.78 21.48 34.70
C GLN A 35 -22.99 20.91 35.48
N MET A 36 -22.72 19.77 36.10
CA MET A 36 -23.07 19.38 37.48
C MET A 36 -24.52 19.26 37.99
N ASP A 37 -24.67 18.18 38.76
CA ASP A 37 -25.54 17.93 39.90
C ASP A 37 -26.91 17.25 39.71
N ASP A 38 -26.96 16.05 40.30
CA ASP A 38 -28.03 15.58 41.18
C ASP A 38 -29.44 15.43 40.60
N ALA A 39 -29.63 14.45 39.71
CA ALA A 39 -30.99 14.04 39.33
C ALA A 39 -31.20 12.55 38.99
N GLU A 40 -30.26 11.64 39.32
CA GLU A 40 -30.49 10.19 39.19
C GLU A 40 -30.17 9.36 40.45
N LEU A 41 -30.10 10.03 41.60
CA LEU A 41 -29.99 9.37 42.92
C LEU A 41 -31.28 9.48 43.77
N VAL A 42 -32.42 9.82 43.16
CA VAL A 42 -33.70 10.07 43.85
C VAL A 42 -34.83 9.13 43.43
N ALA A 43 -34.67 8.34 42.35
CA ALA A 43 -35.63 7.28 41.98
C ALA A 43 -35.43 5.95 42.75
N MET A 44 -34.33 5.81 43.50
CA MET A 44 -33.98 4.62 44.30
C MET A 44 -34.18 4.80 45.83
N ARG A 45 -34.97 5.80 46.27
CA ARG A 45 -35.11 6.12 47.70
C ARG A 45 -36.51 6.46 48.19
N ARG A 46 -37.54 5.87 47.58
CA ARG A 46 -38.88 5.78 48.18
C ARG A 46 -39.43 4.38 47.99
N LEU A 47 -39.06 3.50 48.93
CA LEU A 47 -39.89 2.42 49.50
C LEU A 47 -39.01 1.60 50.47
N THR A 48 -38.37 2.27 51.41
CA THR A 48 -37.95 1.66 52.67
C THR A 48 -38.50 2.51 53.82
N THR A 49 -38.84 1.81 54.90
CA THR A 49 -39.38 2.28 56.19
C THR A 49 -40.86 2.67 56.26
N SER A 50 -41.72 1.69 56.55
CA SER A 50 -42.44 1.68 57.83
C SER A 50 -43.07 0.31 58.12
N SER A 51 -42.79 -0.19 59.33
CA SER A 51 -43.54 -1.17 60.14
C SER A 51 -43.64 -2.64 59.72
N ASN A 52 -42.83 -3.44 60.42
CA ASN A 52 -43.27 -4.51 61.34
C ASN A 52 -44.56 -5.26 60.99
N SER A 53 -44.39 -6.52 60.57
CA SER A 53 -44.98 -7.75 61.16
C SER A 53 -45.13 -8.83 60.08
N CYS A 54 -44.60 -10.03 60.36
CA CYS A 54 -45.12 -11.33 59.88
C CYS A 54 -44.14 -12.40 60.39
N LEU A 55 -44.39 -12.99 61.56
CA LEU A 55 -45.21 -14.19 61.75
C LEU A 55 -44.86 -15.32 60.77
N ILE A 56 -44.28 -16.33 61.38
CA ILE A 56 -44.04 -17.69 60.93
C ILE A 56 -45.30 -18.24 60.23
N SER A 57 -45.12 -18.79 59.02
CA SER A 57 -46.00 -19.84 58.53
C SER A 57 -45.18 -20.91 57.80
N THR A 58 -45.47 -22.14 58.16
CA THR A 58 -44.76 -23.39 57.89
C THR A 58 -45.23 -24.05 56.59
N GLY A 59 -44.27 -24.38 55.72
CA GLY A 59 -44.28 -25.57 54.84
C GLY A 59 -44.94 -25.46 53.44
N PRO A 60 -44.72 -26.45 52.54
CA PRO A 60 -43.80 -27.59 52.62
C PRO A 60 -42.67 -27.56 51.59
N GLN A 61 -41.57 -28.23 51.94
CA GLN A 61 -40.48 -28.56 51.03
C GLN A 61 -40.98 -29.36 49.82
N THR A 62 -40.61 -28.92 48.61
CA THR A 62 -40.74 -29.72 47.39
C THR A 62 -39.40 -30.37 47.04
N LYS A 63 -39.49 -31.67 46.77
CA LYS A 63 -38.43 -32.67 46.59
C LYS A 63 -37.41 -32.28 45.49
N PRO A 64 -36.17 -32.85 45.50
CA PRO A 64 -35.18 -32.54 44.48
C PRO A 64 -35.66 -32.97 43.09
N ALA A 65 -35.82 -32.00 42.19
CA ALA A 65 -36.16 -32.23 40.79
C ALA A 65 -35.03 -32.98 40.07
N LYS A 66 -35.40 -33.86 39.12
CA LYS A 66 -34.47 -34.65 38.31
C LYS A 66 -33.56 -33.72 37.48
N PRO A 67 -32.33 -34.13 37.13
CA PRO A 67 -31.42 -33.32 36.31
C PRO A 67 -32.02 -32.93 34.94
N LEU A 68 -32.98 -33.72 34.44
CA LEU A 68 -33.72 -33.47 33.21
C LEU A 68 -34.63 -32.22 33.27
N ASP A 69 -35.23 -31.90 34.42
CA ASP A 69 -36.11 -30.73 34.58
C ASP A 69 -35.31 -29.41 34.68
N ARG A 70 -34.05 -29.49 35.13
CA ARG A 70 -33.13 -28.33 35.08
C ARG A 70 -32.71 -28.00 33.65
N LEU A 71 -32.65 -29.01 32.80
CA LEU A 71 -32.28 -28.88 31.40
C LEU A 71 -33.34 -28.12 30.60
N ASP A 72 -34.62 -28.48 30.79
CA ASP A 72 -35.76 -27.82 30.14
C ASP A 72 -35.85 -26.32 30.49
N ARG A 73 -35.49 -25.96 31.72
CA ARG A 73 -35.47 -24.56 32.16
C ARG A 73 -34.30 -23.77 31.56
N SER A 74 -33.15 -24.40 31.32
CA SER A 74 -31.99 -23.77 30.68
C SER A 74 -32.17 -23.57 29.17
N PHE A 75 -32.83 -24.50 28.48
CA PHE A 75 -33.10 -24.36 27.03
C PHE A 75 -33.98 -23.15 26.69
N ARG A 76 -34.86 -22.73 27.61
CA ARG A 76 -35.69 -21.50 27.46
C ARG A 76 -34.89 -20.20 27.53
N VAL A 77 -33.62 -20.25 27.94
CA VAL A 77 -32.74 -19.07 28.10
C VAL A 77 -31.78 -18.92 26.91
N VAL A 78 -31.72 -19.90 26.01
CA VAL A 78 -30.93 -19.77 24.77
C VAL A 78 -31.72 -18.89 23.80
N SER A 79 -31.21 -17.70 23.50
CA SER A 79 -31.82 -16.78 22.55
C SER A 79 -31.56 -17.24 21.11
N LEU A 80 -32.21 -18.33 20.72
CA LEU A 80 -32.32 -18.78 19.34
C LEU A 80 -33.72 -18.49 18.85
N SER A 81 -33.82 -17.61 17.87
CA SER A 81 -35.09 -17.21 17.27
C SER A 81 -35.77 -18.44 16.65
N GLY A 82 -37.04 -18.66 16.99
CA GLY A 82 -37.84 -19.79 16.49
C GLY A 82 -37.86 -21.03 17.39
N LEU A 83 -36.88 -21.23 18.28
CA LEU A 83 -36.85 -22.40 19.17
C LEU A 83 -37.94 -22.32 20.27
N SER A 84 -38.23 -21.12 20.77
CA SER A 84 -39.32 -20.88 21.73
C SER A 84 -40.70 -21.14 21.13
N GLU A 85 -40.90 -20.72 19.87
CA GLU A 85 -42.19 -20.88 19.17
C GLU A 85 -42.41 -22.33 18.74
N TYR A 86 -41.35 -23.05 18.38
CA TYR A 86 -41.40 -24.49 18.23
C TYR A 86 -41.85 -25.21 19.51
N ALA A 87 -41.29 -24.83 20.67
CA ALA A 87 -41.64 -25.41 21.96
C ALA A 87 -43.07 -25.05 22.42
N ARG A 88 -43.60 -23.89 22.00
CA ARG A 88 -44.95 -23.40 22.33
C ARG A 88 -46.05 -23.97 21.42
N SER A 89 -45.72 -24.34 20.19
CA SER A 89 -46.68 -24.85 19.21
C SER A 89 -47.20 -26.24 19.60
N ASN A 90 -48.53 -26.39 19.66
CA ASN A 90 -49.18 -27.65 20.07
C ASN A 90 -49.68 -28.49 18.88
N THR A 91 -49.68 -27.94 17.66
CA THR A 91 -50.12 -28.63 16.44
C THR A 91 -48.95 -29.23 15.67
N ALA A 92 -49.13 -30.43 15.12
CA ALA A 92 -48.09 -31.10 14.32
C ALA A 92 -47.64 -30.26 13.11
N TYR A 93 -48.60 -29.62 12.43
CA TYR A 93 -48.33 -28.71 11.31
C TYR A 93 -47.55 -27.45 11.73
N GLY A 94 -47.88 -26.87 12.88
CA GLY A 94 -47.15 -25.71 13.41
C GLY A 94 -45.71 -26.07 13.80
N LYS A 95 -45.49 -27.25 14.39
CA LYS A 95 -44.14 -27.76 14.69
C LYS A 95 -43.32 -27.99 13.41
N ALA A 96 -43.92 -28.54 12.36
CA ALA A 96 -43.27 -28.74 11.07
C ALA A 96 -42.89 -27.42 10.38
N PHE A 97 -43.76 -26.41 10.45
CA PHE A 97 -43.50 -25.07 9.90
C PHE A 97 -42.28 -24.40 10.56
N TRP A 98 -42.25 -24.35 11.90
CA TRP A 98 -41.13 -23.74 12.62
C TRP A 98 -39.81 -24.51 12.44
N ILE A 99 -39.85 -25.84 12.39
CA ILE A 99 -38.66 -26.64 12.05
C ILE A 99 -38.14 -26.29 10.64
N SER A 100 -39.02 -26.19 9.65
CA SER A 100 -38.63 -25.86 8.28
C SER A 100 -37.93 -24.50 8.20
N LEU A 101 -38.45 -23.49 8.91
CA LEU A 101 -37.85 -22.16 8.99
C LEU A 101 -36.48 -22.17 9.67
N ILE A 102 -36.33 -22.93 10.77
CA ILE A 102 -35.04 -23.09 11.45
C ILE A 102 -34.02 -23.78 10.53
N VAL A 103 -34.42 -24.84 9.82
CA VAL A 103 -33.53 -25.54 8.88
C VAL A 103 -33.10 -24.60 7.75
N LEU A 104 -34.03 -23.83 7.19
CA LEU A 104 -33.71 -22.84 6.16
C LEU A 104 -32.74 -21.76 6.67
N ALA A 105 -32.97 -21.24 7.87
CA ALA A 105 -32.10 -20.25 8.50
C ALA A 105 -30.68 -20.79 8.75
N VAL A 106 -30.56 -22.03 9.22
CA VAL A 106 -29.25 -22.70 9.40
C VAL A 106 -28.54 -22.90 8.07
N LEU A 107 -29.24 -23.37 7.03
CA LEU A 107 -28.64 -23.55 5.70
C LEU A 107 -28.18 -22.21 5.09
N ALA A 108 -28.98 -21.16 5.23
CA ALA A 108 -28.62 -19.82 4.77
C ALA A 108 -27.38 -19.28 5.52
N THR A 109 -27.34 -19.44 6.84
CA THR A 109 -26.17 -19.05 7.66
C THR A 109 -24.91 -19.80 7.24
N ILE A 110 -25.00 -21.11 7.00
CA ILE A 110 -23.85 -21.92 6.56
C ILE A 110 -23.37 -21.46 5.19
N PHE A 111 -24.28 -21.17 4.26
CA PHE A 111 -23.93 -20.69 2.94
C PHE A 111 -23.30 -19.28 2.97
N GLY A 112 -23.87 -18.36 3.75
CA GLY A 112 -23.33 -17.02 3.96
C GLY A 112 -21.94 -17.05 4.60
N ALA A 113 -21.77 -17.84 5.66
CA ALA A 113 -20.48 -18.04 6.32
C ALA A 113 -19.44 -18.66 5.36
N TYR A 114 -19.84 -19.66 4.56
CA TYR A 114 -18.96 -20.23 3.54
C TYR A 114 -18.48 -19.16 2.54
N LYS A 115 -19.39 -18.33 2.02
CA LYS A 115 -19.05 -17.25 1.09
C LYS A 115 -18.09 -16.25 1.72
N LEU A 116 -18.33 -15.87 2.98
CA LEU A 116 -17.50 -14.92 3.71
C LEU A 116 -16.11 -15.48 3.98
N VAL A 117 -16.02 -16.75 4.39
CA VAL A 117 -14.75 -17.45 4.61
C VAL A 117 -13.94 -17.56 3.33
N VAL A 118 -14.58 -17.92 2.21
CA VAL A 118 -13.90 -17.94 0.89
C VAL A 118 -13.44 -16.54 0.50
N ASN A 119 -14.25 -15.51 0.74
CA ASN A 119 -13.85 -14.13 0.48
C ASN A 119 -12.65 -13.72 1.33
N PHE A 120 -12.61 -14.12 2.61
CA PHE A 120 -11.48 -13.88 3.51
C PHE A 120 -10.20 -14.55 3.00
N TYR A 121 -10.25 -15.84 2.67
CA TYR A 121 -9.09 -16.58 2.16
C TYR A 121 -8.58 -16.08 0.81
N ASN A 122 -9.45 -15.44 0.00
CA ASN A 122 -9.04 -14.83 -1.26
C ASN A 122 -8.31 -13.49 -1.09
N CYS A 123 -8.21 -12.98 0.15
CA CYS A 123 -7.51 -11.75 0.53
C CYS A 123 -7.73 -10.59 -0.47
N PRO A 124 -8.97 -10.13 -0.67
CA PRO A 124 -9.26 -9.02 -1.57
C PRO A 124 -8.50 -7.76 -1.14
N ILE A 125 -7.90 -7.07 -2.11
CA ILE A 125 -7.19 -5.81 -1.91
C ILE A 125 -8.07 -4.72 -2.51
N VAL A 126 -8.27 -3.63 -1.77
CA VAL A 126 -8.91 -2.40 -2.24
C VAL A 126 -7.87 -1.31 -2.37
N THR A 127 -8.10 -0.37 -3.28
CA THR A 127 -7.23 0.78 -3.48
C THR A 127 -8.00 2.04 -3.10
N GLU A 128 -7.49 2.80 -2.14
CA GLU A 128 -7.99 4.13 -1.80
C GLU A 128 -7.33 5.17 -2.69
N TYR A 129 -8.13 6.11 -3.22
CA TYR A 129 -7.64 7.24 -4.02
C TYR A 129 -8.00 8.54 -3.32
N LYS A 130 -6.98 9.24 -2.81
CA LYS A 130 -7.15 10.49 -2.05
C LYS A 130 -6.42 11.64 -2.71
N VAL A 131 -7.15 12.68 -3.10
CA VAL A 131 -6.56 13.91 -3.63
C VAL A 131 -6.42 14.91 -2.48
N THR A 132 -5.20 15.35 -2.22
CA THR A 132 -4.91 16.32 -1.15
C THR A 132 -4.47 17.64 -1.76
N VAL A 133 -5.12 18.74 -1.34
CA VAL A 133 -4.75 20.11 -1.74
C VAL A 133 -3.70 20.65 -0.76
N THR A 134 -2.67 21.29 -1.30
CA THR A 134 -1.58 21.89 -0.52
C THR A 134 -1.33 23.33 -0.94
N ASP A 135 -0.92 24.18 0.00
CA ASP A 135 -0.60 25.58 -0.32
C ASP A 135 0.75 25.71 -1.06
N LYS A 136 1.62 24.72 -0.91
CA LYS A 136 2.97 24.71 -1.48
C LYS A 136 3.44 23.27 -1.72
N MET A 137 4.07 23.03 -2.86
CA MET A 137 4.68 21.75 -3.20
C MET A 137 6.18 21.89 -3.43
N ASP A 138 6.96 20.92 -2.95
CA ASP A 138 8.40 20.85 -3.23
C ASP A 138 8.62 20.57 -4.71
N PHE A 139 9.42 21.42 -5.37
CA PHE A 139 9.74 21.26 -6.77
C PHE A 139 10.72 20.10 -6.97
N PRO A 140 10.50 19.22 -7.97
CA PRO A 140 11.32 18.03 -8.14
C PRO A 140 12.70 18.38 -8.70
N LYS A 141 13.64 17.45 -8.58
CA LYS A 141 14.94 17.57 -9.21
C LYS A 141 14.79 17.27 -10.70
N VAL A 142 15.20 18.22 -11.52
CA VAL A 142 15.17 18.10 -12.98
C VAL A 142 16.59 17.83 -13.46
N GLN A 143 16.80 16.68 -14.08
CA GLN A 143 18.05 16.32 -14.72
C GLN A 143 17.93 16.58 -16.22
N VAL A 144 18.95 17.20 -16.80
CA VAL A 144 18.99 17.59 -18.21
C VAL A 144 20.21 16.94 -18.84
N CYS A 145 20.02 16.11 -19.85
CA CYS A 145 21.09 15.38 -20.53
C CYS A 145 21.07 15.66 -22.03
N LEU A 146 22.25 15.71 -22.63
CA LEU A 146 22.38 15.67 -24.08
C LEU A 146 22.38 14.19 -24.53
N PRO A 147 21.82 13.87 -25.70
CA PRO A 147 21.84 12.51 -26.26
C PRO A 147 23.24 12.08 -26.75
N VAL A 148 24.22 12.99 -26.69
CA VAL A 148 25.62 12.76 -27.05
C VAL A 148 26.51 12.80 -25.80
N SER A 149 27.33 11.75 -25.63
CA SER A 149 28.30 11.68 -24.51
C SER A 149 29.59 12.44 -24.81
N PHE A 150 30.00 12.50 -26.08
CA PHE A 150 31.25 13.13 -26.51
C PHE A 150 30.99 14.14 -27.62
N HIS A 151 31.60 15.32 -27.48
CA HIS A 151 31.60 16.33 -28.52
C HIS A 151 32.40 15.84 -29.74
N ARG A 152 31.92 16.19 -30.92
CA ARG A 152 32.56 15.91 -32.21
C ARG A 152 34.07 16.23 -32.22
N LYS A 153 34.45 17.43 -31.76
CA LYS A 153 35.86 17.88 -31.71
C LYS A 153 36.74 16.91 -30.92
N HIS A 154 36.25 16.39 -29.81
CA HIS A 154 37.02 15.48 -28.96
C HIS A 154 37.20 14.09 -29.59
N LEU A 155 36.22 13.64 -30.37
CA LEU A 155 36.33 12.38 -31.12
C LEU A 155 37.25 12.52 -32.33
N GLU A 156 37.24 13.69 -33.00
CA GLU A 156 38.13 13.98 -34.12
C GLU A 156 39.61 14.06 -33.67
N GLU A 157 39.88 14.65 -32.50
CA GLU A 157 41.22 14.70 -31.90
C GLU A 157 41.76 13.31 -31.49
N ARG A 158 40.87 12.35 -31.20
CA ARG A 158 41.24 11.02 -30.67
C ARG A 158 40.43 9.92 -31.37
N PRO A 159 40.85 9.48 -32.57
CA PRO A 159 40.10 8.50 -33.36
C PRO A 159 39.87 7.16 -32.63
N TRP A 160 40.79 6.73 -31.76
CA TRP A 160 40.64 5.50 -30.97
C TRP A 160 39.45 5.55 -30.00
N LEU A 161 38.99 6.74 -29.57
CA LEU A 161 37.82 6.89 -28.70
C LEU A 161 36.53 6.47 -29.42
N VAL A 162 36.45 6.63 -30.74
CA VAL A 162 35.27 6.24 -31.52
C VAL A 162 35.00 4.74 -31.34
N GLU A 163 36.04 3.92 -31.38
CA GLU A 163 35.91 2.48 -31.23
C GLU A 163 35.46 2.12 -29.81
N VAL A 164 36.12 2.68 -28.79
CA VAL A 164 35.77 2.45 -27.37
C VAL A 164 34.32 2.88 -27.07
N VAL A 165 33.89 4.03 -27.58
CA VAL A 165 32.53 4.55 -27.39
C VAL A 165 31.51 3.68 -28.13
N SER A 166 31.84 3.18 -29.31
CA SER A 166 30.94 2.29 -30.05
C SER A 166 30.73 0.95 -29.34
N VAL A 167 31.80 0.40 -28.75
CA VAL A 167 31.76 -0.83 -27.95
C VAL A 167 30.96 -0.60 -26.68
N MET A 168 31.26 0.44 -25.90
CA MET A 168 30.49 0.76 -24.69
C MET A 168 29.00 0.98 -25.00
N ARG A 169 28.67 1.64 -26.12
CA ARG A 169 27.28 1.88 -26.52
C ARG A 169 26.52 0.59 -26.86
N GLN A 170 27.20 -0.42 -27.40
CA GLN A 170 26.59 -1.70 -27.75
C GLN A 170 26.45 -2.62 -26.54
N SER A 171 27.44 -2.62 -25.64
CA SER A 171 27.50 -3.54 -24.51
C SER A 171 26.73 -3.05 -23.28
N VAL A 172 26.47 -1.75 -23.20
CA VAL A 172 25.74 -1.14 -22.10
C VAL A 172 24.37 -0.68 -22.60
N VAL A 173 23.48 -1.67 -22.77
CA VAL A 173 22.03 -1.44 -23.02
C VAL A 173 21.38 -0.61 -21.89
N MET A 174 22.07 -0.42 -20.76
CA MET A 174 21.53 0.17 -19.53
C MET A 174 22.08 1.54 -19.12
N THR A 175 22.89 2.26 -19.91
CA THR A 175 23.25 3.65 -19.57
C THR A 175 23.54 4.46 -20.83
N GLN A 176 22.51 4.79 -21.60
CA GLN A 176 22.59 5.93 -22.52
C GLN A 176 22.19 7.17 -21.74
N THR A 177 23.15 7.79 -21.07
CA THR A 177 23.28 9.25 -20.92
C THR A 177 24.41 9.54 -19.95
N GLN A 178 25.39 10.32 -20.40
CA GLN A 178 26.24 11.03 -19.46
C GLN A 178 25.44 12.25 -19.03
N THR A 179 24.94 12.24 -17.80
CA THR A 179 24.37 13.42 -17.16
C THR A 179 25.49 14.45 -17.00
N GLN A 180 25.44 15.54 -17.76
CA GLN A 180 26.01 16.78 -17.22
C GLN A 180 25.07 17.20 -16.10
N LYS A 181 25.54 17.14 -14.85
CA LYS A 181 24.97 18.01 -13.82
C LYS A 181 25.15 19.41 -14.39
N LEU A 182 24.06 20.05 -14.86
CA LEU A 182 24.08 21.47 -15.13
C LEU A 182 24.75 22.08 -13.92
N ARG A 183 25.88 22.76 -14.14
CA ARG A 183 26.57 23.56 -13.13
C ARG A 183 25.70 24.78 -12.78
N GLY A 184 24.39 24.62 -12.73
CA GLY A 184 23.49 25.48 -12.01
C GLY A 184 23.74 25.17 -10.54
N SER A 185 24.04 26.22 -9.79
CA SER A 185 23.85 26.28 -8.35
C SER A 185 22.75 25.31 -7.94
N ASP A 186 23.00 24.49 -6.92
CA ASP A 186 21.98 23.70 -6.24
C ASP A 186 20.70 24.55 -6.24
N VAL A 187 19.73 24.20 -7.10
CA VAL A 187 18.50 24.96 -7.25
C VAL A 187 17.77 24.58 -5.98
N GLY A 188 18.13 25.25 -4.89
CA GLY A 188 17.83 24.82 -3.52
C GLY A 188 16.35 24.57 -3.36
N GLU A 189 15.97 23.84 -2.32
CA GLU A 189 14.59 23.40 -2.05
C GLU A 189 13.54 24.49 -2.30
N ARG A 190 13.07 24.59 -3.54
CA ARG A 190 12.14 25.61 -4.00
C ARG A 190 10.77 25.00 -3.93
N LYS A 191 9.87 25.68 -3.23
CA LYS A 191 8.47 25.29 -3.15
C LYS A 191 7.67 26.10 -4.16
N GLN A 192 6.93 25.44 -5.02
CA GLN A 192 5.98 26.07 -5.92
C GLN A 192 4.73 26.47 -5.12
N ARG A 193 4.39 27.77 -5.15
CA ARG A 193 3.20 28.34 -4.47
C ARG A 193 2.06 28.69 -5.42
N PHE A 194 2.34 28.74 -6.72
CA PHE A 194 1.35 29.07 -7.73
C PHE A 194 1.39 28.02 -8.84
N PRO A 195 0.23 27.50 -9.29
CA PRO A 195 0.18 26.58 -10.42
C PRO A 195 0.76 27.24 -11.68
N GLY A 196 1.50 26.47 -12.48
CA GLY A 196 2.09 26.94 -13.73
C GLY A 196 3.31 27.88 -13.62
N GLN A 197 3.65 28.40 -12.45
CA GLN A 197 4.90 29.13 -12.19
C GLN A 197 5.96 28.18 -11.64
N GLY A 198 6.72 27.56 -12.52
CA GLY A 198 7.80 26.63 -12.16
C GLY A 198 9.15 27.04 -12.74
N LEU A 199 9.91 26.06 -13.18
CA LEU A 199 11.21 26.24 -13.80
C LEU A 199 11.07 26.62 -15.27
N LEU A 200 11.79 27.66 -15.69
CA LEU A 200 11.87 28.09 -17.08
C LEU A 200 13.33 28.06 -17.53
N LEU A 201 13.63 27.25 -18.55
CA LEU A 201 14.98 27.05 -19.08
C LEU A 201 15.02 27.43 -20.56
N LEU A 202 16.03 28.21 -20.93
CA LEU A 202 16.41 28.41 -22.31
C LEU A 202 17.76 27.73 -22.53
N LEU A 203 17.76 26.62 -23.25
CA LEU A 203 18.91 25.72 -23.41
C LEU A 203 19.38 25.72 -24.85
N ASN A 204 20.67 25.46 -25.06
CA ASN A 204 21.23 25.18 -26.37
C ASN A 204 21.54 23.68 -26.47
N ALA A 205 20.90 22.98 -27.39
CA ALA A 205 21.12 21.55 -27.67
C ALA A 205 22.47 21.25 -28.35
N GLN A 206 23.22 22.29 -28.75
CA GLN A 206 24.58 22.17 -29.30
C GLN A 206 24.68 21.20 -30.49
N LEU A 207 23.72 21.26 -31.42
CA LEU A 207 23.63 20.35 -32.58
C LEU A 207 24.91 20.34 -33.43
N GLU A 208 25.62 21.46 -33.50
CA GLU A 208 26.91 21.60 -34.20
C GLU A 208 28.01 20.66 -33.67
N ASN A 209 27.91 20.26 -32.40
CA ASN A 209 28.89 19.40 -31.74
C ASN A 209 28.56 17.91 -31.85
N TYR A 210 27.53 17.51 -32.60
CA TYR A 210 27.13 16.11 -32.69
C TYR A 210 28.13 15.31 -33.53
N PRO A 211 28.49 14.08 -33.11
CA PRO A 211 29.39 13.22 -33.86
C PRO A 211 28.85 12.90 -35.25
N THR A 212 29.68 13.05 -36.28
CA THR A 212 29.34 12.72 -37.67
C THR A 212 29.53 11.23 -37.98
N GLU A 213 30.40 10.52 -37.25
CA GLU A 213 30.73 9.12 -37.51
C GLU A 213 29.54 8.19 -37.31
N LYS A 214 29.27 7.28 -38.26
CA LYS A 214 28.03 6.47 -38.27
C LYS A 214 27.88 5.58 -37.03
N LYS A 215 28.98 5.11 -36.46
CA LYS A 215 29.00 4.25 -35.26
C LYS A 215 28.55 4.98 -33.98
N VAL A 216 28.78 6.30 -33.90
CA VAL A 216 28.59 7.09 -32.66
C VAL A 216 27.52 8.17 -32.81
N ARG A 217 27.11 8.49 -34.05
CA ARG A 217 26.06 9.45 -34.38
C ARG A 217 24.75 9.12 -33.64
N PRO A 218 24.18 10.07 -32.89
CA PRO A 218 22.89 9.85 -32.22
C PRO A 218 21.75 9.74 -33.25
N LYS A 219 20.71 8.99 -32.91
CA LYS A 219 19.50 8.86 -33.75
C LYS A 219 18.53 10.03 -33.58
N THR A 220 18.63 10.75 -32.47
CA THR A 220 17.73 11.83 -32.09
C THR A 220 18.53 13.10 -31.78
N GLU A 221 17.88 14.25 -31.99
CA GLU A 221 18.41 15.57 -31.68
C GLU A 221 17.57 16.26 -30.60
N GLY A 222 18.19 17.18 -29.86
CA GLY A 222 17.54 17.86 -28.73
C GLY A 222 18.10 17.47 -27.38
N VAL A 223 17.25 17.48 -26.37
CA VAL A 223 17.62 17.35 -24.96
C VAL A 223 16.75 16.30 -24.29
N LEU A 224 17.33 15.51 -23.40
CA LEU A 224 16.67 14.50 -22.60
C LEU A 224 16.45 15.03 -21.19
N ILE A 225 15.24 14.85 -20.66
CA ILE A 225 14.87 15.37 -19.34
C ILE A 225 14.37 14.25 -18.47
N MET A 226 14.88 14.18 -17.24
CA MET A 226 14.39 13.27 -16.22
C MET A 226 13.93 14.08 -15.02
N ILE A 227 12.80 13.67 -14.43
CA ILE A 227 12.17 14.36 -13.31
C ILE A 227 11.99 13.33 -12.20
N ASP A 228 12.61 13.59 -11.06
CA ASP A 228 12.59 12.68 -9.92
C ASP A 228 12.73 13.48 -8.61
N ASN A 229 12.39 12.87 -7.48
CA ASN A 229 12.60 13.49 -6.17
C ASN A 229 14.09 13.57 -5.84
N ASP A 230 14.83 12.52 -6.21
CA ASP A 230 16.25 12.39 -5.97
C ASP A 230 17.05 12.23 -7.26
N TYR A 231 18.34 12.50 -7.17
CA TYR A 231 19.23 12.40 -8.32
C TYR A 231 19.52 10.92 -8.62
N ASN A 232 18.65 10.31 -9.41
CA ASN A 232 18.77 8.92 -9.87
C ASN A 232 19.27 8.86 -11.32
N LEU A 233 20.48 8.35 -11.54
CA LEU A 233 21.07 8.16 -12.87
C LEU A 233 20.53 6.90 -13.58
N TYR A 234 19.92 6.00 -12.82
CA TYR A 234 19.47 4.69 -13.29
C TYR A 234 17.99 4.68 -13.64
N ASN A 235 17.32 5.82 -13.62
CA ASN A 235 15.94 5.93 -14.08
C ASN A 235 15.90 6.10 -15.61
N PHE A 236 15.11 5.28 -16.31
CA PHE A 236 14.97 5.32 -17.76
C PHE A 236 13.72 6.07 -18.24
N ASP A 237 12.97 6.68 -17.32
CA ASP A 237 11.77 7.49 -17.62
C ASP A 237 12.15 8.90 -18.12
N PHE A 238 12.95 8.98 -19.19
CA PHE A 238 13.36 10.25 -19.80
C PHE A 238 12.35 10.75 -20.84
N LEU A 239 12.16 12.06 -20.89
CA LEU A 239 11.39 12.75 -21.92
C LEU A 239 12.32 13.36 -22.96
N ASN A 240 12.03 13.09 -24.24
CA ASN A 240 12.74 13.70 -25.36
C ASN A 240 12.14 15.08 -25.67
N ILE A 241 12.96 16.13 -25.63
CA ILE A 241 12.57 17.49 -25.95
C ILE A 241 13.22 17.94 -27.24
N GLN A 242 12.38 18.30 -28.21
CA GLN A 242 12.79 18.75 -29.53
C GLN A 242 13.32 20.19 -29.48
N PRO A 243 14.38 20.53 -30.22
CA PRO A 243 14.83 21.90 -30.36
C PRO A 243 13.93 22.70 -31.31
N SER A 244 14.13 24.02 -31.38
CA SER A 244 13.29 25.02 -32.08
C SER A 244 11.84 25.17 -31.59
N LEU A 245 11.50 24.49 -30.49
CA LEU A 245 10.16 24.52 -29.89
C LEU A 245 10.18 25.12 -28.47
N TYR A 246 9.04 25.70 -28.13
CA TYR A 246 8.65 25.91 -26.75
C TYR A 246 7.91 24.67 -26.26
N THR A 247 8.42 24.01 -25.23
CA THR A 247 7.79 22.84 -24.61
C THR A 247 7.45 23.13 -23.16
N ARG A 248 6.19 22.95 -22.81
CA ARG A 248 5.69 23.02 -21.43
C ARG A 248 5.40 21.61 -20.91
N LEU A 249 6.06 21.27 -19.81
CA LEU A 249 5.84 20.06 -19.02
C LEU A 249 4.98 20.41 -17.81
N SER A 250 3.74 19.93 -17.82
CA SER A 250 2.81 20.00 -16.70
C SER A 250 3.00 18.77 -15.83
N LEU A 251 3.29 18.96 -14.54
CA LEU A 251 3.55 17.89 -13.58
C LEU A 251 2.35 17.64 -12.68
N SER A 252 2.10 16.37 -12.38
CA SER A 252 1.21 15.92 -11.30
C SER A 252 1.97 14.94 -10.41
N LYS A 253 1.83 15.08 -9.09
CA LYS A 253 2.56 14.27 -8.10
C LYS A 253 1.63 13.19 -7.55
N GLU A 254 2.10 11.94 -7.57
CA GLU A 254 1.39 10.81 -6.99
C GLU A 254 2.26 10.10 -5.95
N HIS A 255 1.63 9.68 -4.86
CA HIS A 255 2.21 8.83 -3.83
C HIS A 255 1.54 7.46 -3.90
N HIS A 256 2.33 6.40 -4.05
CA HIS A 256 1.82 5.04 -4.16
C HIS A 256 2.33 4.24 -2.97
N GLN A 257 1.38 3.64 -2.24
CA GLN A 257 1.63 2.72 -1.13
C GLN A 257 0.99 1.38 -1.45
N TYR A 258 1.82 0.36 -1.66
CA TYR A 258 1.41 -0.99 -1.98
C TYR A 258 1.54 -1.90 -0.76
N LEU A 259 0.66 -2.90 -0.68
CA LEU A 259 0.79 -3.97 0.31
C LEU A 259 1.84 -4.99 -0.13
N ASN A 260 2.68 -5.41 0.82
CA ASN A 260 3.63 -6.49 0.60
C ASN A 260 2.94 -7.84 0.81
N VAL A 261 2.65 -8.55 -0.28
CA VAL A 261 1.96 -9.85 -0.26
C VAL A 261 2.89 -10.92 -0.83
N PRO A 262 3.75 -11.55 0.00
CA PRO A 262 4.76 -12.51 -0.48
C PRO A 262 4.17 -13.86 -0.87
N SER A 263 2.95 -14.18 -0.43
CA SER A 263 2.32 -15.49 -0.64
C SER A 263 0.80 -15.38 -0.60
N GLY A 264 0.12 -16.36 -1.22
CA GLY A 264 -1.34 -16.43 -1.27
C GLY A 264 -1.90 -16.41 -2.69
N PRO A 265 -3.23 -16.28 -2.85
CA PRO A 265 -3.86 -16.27 -4.18
C PRO A 265 -3.60 -14.99 -4.97
N LYS A 266 -3.25 -13.89 -4.29
CA LYS A 266 -2.91 -12.58 -4.89
C LYS A 266 -1.48 -12.18 -4.54
N VAL A 267 -0.51 -13.01 -4.95
CA VAL A 267 0.92 -12.73 -4.73
C VAL A 267 1.30 -11.42 -5.41
N GLN A 268 1.75 -10.45 -4.62
CA GLN A 268 2.26 -9.17 -5.07
C GLN A 268 3.37 -8.74 -4.10
N PRO A 269 4.60 -9.24 -4.26
CA PRO A 269 5.72 -8.83 -3.44
C PRO A 269 6.12 -7.40 -3.81
N CYS A 270 6.44 -6.61 -2.79
CA CYS A 270 7.10 -5.32 -2.94
C CYS A 270 8.25 -5.22 -1.93
N MET A 271 9.21 -4.34 -2.20
CA MET A 271 10.37 -4.16 -1.33
C MET A 271 10.11 -3.06 -0.31
N GLU A 272 10.26 -3.41 0.96
CA GLU A 272 10.26 -2.46 2.07
C GLU A 272 11.65 -1.84 2.26
N GLU A 273 11.73 -0.63 2.79
CA GLU A 273 13.00 0.10 2.93
C GLU A 273 14.04 -0.65 3.78
N ALA A 274 13.59 -1.46 4.74
CA ALA A 274 14.46 -2.26 5.60
C ALA A 274 15.15 -3.43 4.88
N ASP A 275 14.54 -3.95 3.80
CA ASP A 275 15.01 -5.13 3.07
C ASP A 275 15.82 -4.76 1.81
N VAL A 276 16.08 -3.48 1.61
CA VAL A 276 16.89 -2.97 0.49
C VAL A 276 18.37 -3.25 0.73
N ASP A 277 18.96 -4.16 -0.04
CA ASP A 277 20.40 -4.37 -0.09
C ASP A 277 20.93 -4.31 -1.54
N LEU A 278 21.32 -3.10 -1.98
CA LEU A 278 22.10 -2.91 -3.20
C LEU A 278 23.56 -3.22 -2.89
N LYS A 279 24.20 -4.14 -3.62
CA LYS A 279 25.55 -4.64 -3.30
C LYS A 279 26.66 -3.74 -3.79
N VAL A 280 26.50 -3.19 -5.00
CA VAL A 280 27.51 -2.39 -5.69
C VAL A 280 27.18 -0.90 -5.61
N LEU A 281 25.90 -0.56 -5.73
CA LEU A 281 25.41 0.81 -5.74
C LEU A 281 25.20 1.38 -4.33
N ASN A 282 25.44 2.67 -4.18
CA ASN A 282 25.13 3.49 -3.02
C ASN A 282 24.07 4.52 -3.41
N HIS A 283 22.83 4.05 -3.54
CA HIS A 283 21.68 4.85 -4.00
C HIS A 283 20.38 4.36 -3.35
N SER A 284 19.32 5.17 -3.39
CA SER A 284 17.97 4.73 -3.01
C SER A 284 17.46 3.61 -3.93
N TYR A 285 16.62 2.74 -3.37
CA TYR A 285 16.07 1.62 -4.11
C TYR A 285 15.10 2.09 -5.20
N SER A 286 15.27 1.52 -6.38
CA SER A 286 14.28 1.53 -7.45
C SER A 286 14.42 0.23 -8.23
N VAL A 287 13.38 -0.17 -8.95
CA VAL A 287 13.44 -1.40 -9.77
C VAL A 287 14.61 -1.34 -10.76
N THR A 288 14.84 -0.16 -11.34
CA THR A 288 15.93 0.04 -12.29
C THR A 288 17.29 0.03 -11.59
N ALA A 289 17.45 0.70 -10.45
CA ALA A 289 18.68 0.63 -9.65
C ALA A 289 19.01 -0.81 -9.21
N CYS A 290 18.01 -1.60 -8.79
CA CYS A 290 18.19 -3.01 -8.43
C CYS A 290 18.68 -3.85 -9.62
N ARG A 291 18.04 -3.70 -10.79
CA ARG A 291 18.46 -4.41 -12.01
C ARG A 291 19.86 -4.01 -12.45
N THR A 292 20.20 -2.73 -12.35
CA THR A 292 21.55 -2.25 -12.65
C THR A 292 22.56 -2.77 -11.63
N ASP A 293 22.22 -2.82 -10.34
CA ASP A 293 23.07 -3.39 -9.30
C ASP A 293 23.34 -4.87 -9.55
N CYS A 294 22.31 -5.67 -9.87
CA CYS A 294 22.45 -7.07 -10.25
C CYS A 294 23.39 -7.25 -11.46
N PHE A 295 23.24 -6.40 -12.48
CA PHE A 295 24.09 -6.43 -13.66
C PHE A 295 25.55 -6.07 -13.33
N LEU A 296 25.78 -5.01 -12.56
CA LEU A 296 27.12 -4.60 -12.13
C LEU A 296 27.77 -5.66 -11.23
N HIS A 297 27.00 -6.25 -10.31
CA HIS A 297 27.46 -7.33 -9.45
C HIS A 297 27.89 -8.57 -10.26
N ALA A 298 27.13 -8.94 -11.31
CA ALA A 298 27.51 -10.02 -12.21
C ALA A 298 28.82 -9.71 -12.95
N ILE A 299 29.02 -8.46 -13.41
CA ILE A 299 30.28 -8.05 -14.05
C ILE A 299 31.45 -8.13 -13.08
N VAL A 300 31.30 -7.59 -11.87
CA VAL A 300 32.36 -7.64 -10.85
C VAL A 300 32.70 -9.09 -10.51
N LYS A 301 31.69 -9.96 -10.36
CA LYS A 301 31.88 -11.38 -10.05
C LYS A 301 32.61 -12.16 -11.16
N HIS A 302 32.27 -11.94 -12.43
CA HIS A 302 32.78 -12.75 -13.54
C HIS A 302 33.97 -12.15 -14.30
N CYS A 303 34.14 -10.83 -14.25
CA CYS A 303 35.12 -10.07 -15.03
C CYS A 303 36.05 -9.19 -14.20
N ASP A 304 35.86 -9.12 -12.86
CA ASP A 304 36.70 -8.37 -11.92
C ASP A 304 36.98 -6.91 -12.37
N CYS A 305 35.93 -6.27 -12.90
CA CYS A 305 35.98 -4.88 -13.31
C CYS A 305 34.62 -4.22 -13.11
N VAL A 306 34.60 -2.89 -13.03
CA VAL A 306 33.36 -2.10 -12.95
C VAL A 306 33.25 -1.19 -14.18
N LEU A 307 32.06 -1.13 -14.78
CA LEU A 307 31.82 -0.24 -15.92
C LEU A 307 32.01 1.22 -15.51
N ALA A 308 32.56 2.02 -16.42
CA ALA A 308 32.84 3.44 -16.22
C ALA A 308 31.53 4.26 -16.13
N GLN A 309 30.89 4.22 -14.97
CA GLN A 309 29.75 5.07 -14.58
C GLN A 309 30.21 6.14 -13.59
N ASP A 310 29.30 7.01 -13.13
CA ASP A 310 29.62 8.02 -12.12
C ASP A 310 30.08 7.35 -10.81
N PRO A 311 31.38 7.48 -10.42
CA PRO A 311 31.94 6.73 -9.29
C PRO A 311 31.29 7.07 -7.95
N ARG A 312 30.56 8.19 -7.87
CA ARG A 312 29.89 8.65 -6.63
C ARG A 312 28.77 7.71 -6.19
N PHE A 313 28.19 6.96 -7.12
CA PHE A 313 27.13 5.99 -6.83
C PHE A 313 27.63 4.59 -6.57
N LEU A 314 28.95 4.35 -6.64
CA LEU A 314 29.54 3.08 -6.27
C LEU A 314 29.87 3.10 -4.77
N LYS A 315 29.64 1.98 -4.08
CA LYS A 315 30.14 1.81 -2.72
C LYS A 315 31.67 1.93 -2.72
N LYS A 316 32.21 2.65 -1.72
CA LYS A 316 33.66 2.91 -1.61
C LYS A 316 34.49 1.62 -1.56
N GLU A 317 33.94 0.57 -0.96
CA GLU A 317 34.56 -0.75 -0.85
C GLU A 317 34.79 -1.39 -2.23
N VAL A 318 33.78 -1.36 -3.10
CA VAL A 318 33.87 -1.90 -4.46
C VAL A 318 34.85 -1.07 -5.30
N LEU A 319 34.83 0.25 -5.14
CA LEU A 319 35.76 1.14 -5.85
C LEU A 319 37.23 0.93 -5.42
N ALA A 320 37.47 0.53 -4.16
CA ALA A 320 38.80 0.22 -3.67
C ALA A 320 39.28 -1.18 -4.10
N SER A 321 38.34 -2.12 -4.28
CA SER A 321 38.66 -3.52 -4.61
C SER A 321 38.75 -3.80 -6.11
N THR A 322 38.18 -2.96 -6.97
CA THR A 322 38.03 -3.26 -8.41
C THR A 322 38.56 -2.15 -9.31
N ARG A 323 38.92 -2.50 -10.56
CA ARG A 323 39.36 -1.54 -11.59
C ARG A 323 38.23 -1.20 -12.56
N PHE A 324 38.36 -0.09 -13.27
CA PHE A 324 37.45 0.20 -14.38
C PHE A 324 37.66 -0.79 -15.54
N CYS A 325 36.55 -1.20 -16.17
CA CYS A 325 36.58 -2.07 -17.35
C CYS A 325 37.18 -1.33 -18.55
N THR A 326 38.04 -2.03 -19.30
CA THR A 326 38.58 -1.59 -20.58
C THR A 326 37.70 -2.07 -21.74
N SER A 327 37.87 -1.49 -22.93
CA SER A 327 37.17 -1.96 -24.14
C SER A 327 37.36 -3.45 -24.41
N LYS A 328 38.52 -4.03 -24.04
CA LYS A 328 38.80 -5.46 -24.21
C LYS A 328 38.01 -6.33 -23.24
N ASP A 329 37.83 -5.87 -22.00
CA ASP A 329 37.02 -6.59 -21.01
C ASP A 329 35.55 -6.64 -21.43
N VAL A 330 35.08 -5.57 -22.08
CA VAL A 330 33.71 -5.47 -22.57
C VAL A 330 33.43 -6.51 -23.66
N GLU A 331 34.27 -6.59 -24.69
CA GLU A 331 34.06 -7.55 -25.79
C GLU A 331 34.46 -8.98 -25.44
N GLY A 332 35.52 -9.15 -24.63
CA GLY A 332 36.11 -10.44 -24.31
C GLY A 332 35.51 -11.13 -23.08
N CYS A 333 34.89 -10.39 -22.17
CA CYS A 333 34.31 -10.94 -20.94
C CYS A 333 32.83 -10.57 -20.79
N ILE A 334 32.49 -9.28 -20.74
CA ILE A 334 31.13 -8.83 -20.40
C ILE A 334 30.10 -9.31 -21.43
N ARG A 335 30.35 -9.08 -22.71
CA ARG A 335 29.42 -9.49 -23.77
C ARG A 335 29.18 -11.01 -23.76
N PRO A 336 30.20 -11.88 -23.89
CA PRO A 336 29.96 -13.32 -23.95
C PRO A 336 29.53 -13.95 -22.62
N LYS A 337 30.01 -13.46 -21.47
CA LYS A 337 29.75 -14.07 -20.16
C LYS A 337 28.65 -13.42 -19.34
N VAL A 338 28.23 -12.20 -19.67
CA VAL A 338 27.19 -11.45 -18.91
C VAL A 338 25.97 -11.20 -19.77
N THR A 339 26.15 -10.64 -20.97
CA THR A 339 25.05 -10.21 -21.85
C THR A 339 24.47 -11.35 -22.70
N ASP A 340 25.34 -12.13 -23.36
CA ASP A 340 24.94 -13.14 -24.35
C ASP A 340 24.72 -14.53 -23.73
N SER A 341 25.15 -14.75 -22.48
CA SER A 341 24.95 -16.04 -21.80
C SER A 341 23.56 -16.11 -21.16
N ASP A 342 22.64 -16.84 -21.80
CA ASP A 342 21.34 -17.20 -21.23
C ASP A 342 21.48 -18.00 -19.91
N ASP A 343 22.64 -18.63 -19.70
CA ASP A 343 22.99 -19.44 -18.51
C ASP A 343 23.38 -18.62 -17.27
N ASN A 344 23.26 -17.29 -17.30
CA ASN A 344 23.50 -16.47 -16.11
C ASN A 344 22.33 -16.52 -15.13
N GLN A 345 22.17 -17.71 -14.54
CA GLN A 345 21.16 -18.00 -13.53
C GLN A 345 21.27 -17.04 -12.34
N ASP A 346 22.49 -16.59 -12.00
CA ASP A 346 22.72 -15.59 -10.95
C ASP A 346 22.09 -14.23 -11.28
N LEU A 347 22.23 -13.76 -12.53
CA LEU A 347 21.67 -12.47 -12.96
C LEU A 347 20.14 -12.54 -13.06
N GLN A 348 19.62 -13.65 -13.61
CA GLN A 348 18.19 -13.90 -13.69
C GLN A 348 17.57 -13.99 -12.29
N GLN A 349 18.14 -14.81 -11.41
CA GLN A 349 17.67 -14.96 -10.03
C GLN A 349 17.73 -13.65 -9.23
N CYS A 350 18.74 -12.82 -9.47
CA CYS A 350 18.83 -11.49 -8.86
C CYS A 350 17.74 -10.55 -9.41
N THR A 351 17.55 -10.54 -10.72
CA THR A 351 16.58 -9.67 -11.41
C THR A 351 15.13 -10.03 -11.05
N GLU A 352 14.83 -11.31 -10.82
CA GLU A 352 13.51 -11.79 -10.37
C GLU A 352 13.14 -11.29 -8.98
N ARG A 353 14.13 -11.02 -8.12
CA ARG A 353 13.91 -10.45 -6.77
C ARG A 353 13.73 -8.93 -6.79
N CYS A 354 14.01 -8.26 -7.90
CA CYS A 354 13.84 -6.81 -8.03
C CYS A 354 12.36 -6.46 -8.21
N HIS A 355 11.63 -6.39 -7.09
CA HIS A 355 10.23 -5.96 -7.06
C HIS A 355 10.10 -4.44 -6.90
N LEU A 356 8.89 -3.91 -7.13
CA LEU A 356 8.59 -2.50 -6.91
C LEU A 356 8.75 -2.15 -5.42
N PRO A 357 9.22 -0.94 -5.07
CA PRO A 357 9.15 -0.48 -3.68
C PRO A 357 7.69 -0.37 -3.22
N CYS A 358 7.43 -0.73 -1.97
CA CYS A 358 6.08 -0.63 -1.39
C CYS A 358 5.64 0.83 -1.23
N ASP A 359 6.54 1.75 -0.88
CA ASP A 359 6.29 3.19 -0.80
C ASP A 359 7.10 3.90 -1.89
N ARG A 360 6.43 4.66 -2.76
CA ARG A 360 7.12 5.48 -3.77
C ARG A 360 6.35 6.71 -4.18
N TRP A 361 7.12 7.72 -4.58
CA TRP A 361 6.59 8.88 -5.29
C TRP A 361 6.76 8.68 -6.80
N LYS A 362 5.78 9.19 -7.57
CA LYS A 362 5.79 9.19 -9.02
C LYS A 362 5.35 10.55 -9.55
N PHE A 363 6.01 10.98 -10.61
CA PHE A 363 5.60 12.16 -11.37
C PHE A 363 4.91 11.73 -12.67
N ILE A 364 3.68 12.20 -12.85
CA ILE A 364 3.02 12.14 -14.14
C ILE A 364 3.34 13.43 -14.89
N VAL A 365 3.80 13.29 -16.13
CA VAL A 365 4.23 14.42 -16.96
C VAL A 365 3.36 14.50 -18.20
N GLN A 366 2.74 15.65 -18.42
CA GLN A 366 2.03 15.97 -19.65
C GLN A 366 2.81 17.04 -20.42
N ALA A 367 3.23 16.70 -21.63
CA ALA A 367 4.02 17.58 -22.48
C ALA A 367 3.16 18.25 -23.56
N THR A 368 3.31 19.56 -23.71
CA THR A 368 2.70 20.34 -24.80
C THR A 368 3.78 21.17 -25.48
N SER A 369 3.77 21.27 -26.80
CA SER A 369 4.80 22.02 -27.54
C SER A 369 4.21 22.92 -28.60
N MET A 370 4.83 24.07 -28.82
CA MET A 370 4.53 25.02 -29.89
C MET A 370 5.81 25.55 -30.53
N LYS A 371 5.71 26.02 -31.77
CA LYS A 371 6.88 26.59 -32.47
C LYS A 371 7.31 27.91 -31.84
N LEU A 372 8.62 28.11 -31.77
CA LEU A 372 9.17 29.39 -31.36
C LEU A 372 8.96 30.45 -32.45
N HIS A 373 8.59 31.66 -32.02
CA HIS A 373 8.50 32.80 -32.92
C HIS A 373 9.91 33.35 -33.16
N ARG A 374 10.44 33.17 -34.38
CA ARG A 374 11.82 33.54 -34.75
C ARG A 374 12.21 34.98 -34.35
N PRO A 375 11.43 36.03 -34.71
CA PRO A 375 11.79 37.42 -34.37
C PRO A 375 12.00 37.70 -32.88
N SER A 376 11.36 36.93 -31.98
CA SER A 376 11.54 37.10 -30.53
C SER A 376 12.93 36.71 -30.04
N PHE A 377 13.69 35.97 -30.85
CA PHE A 377 15.00 35.41 -30.49
C PHE A 377 16.16 35.95 -31.34
N ASP A 378 15.95 37.01 -32.13
CA ASP A 378 16.98 37.62 -32.98
C ASP A 378 18.20 38.12 -32.18
N PHE A 379 18.03 38.41 -30.89
CA PHE A 379 19.12 38.78 -30.00
C PHE A 379 20.19 37.68 -29.83
N LEU A 380 19.84 36.41 -30.08
CA LEU A 380 20.76 35.27 -29.96
C LEU A 380 21.86 35.27 -31.02
N HIS A 381 21.68 35.99 -32.13
CA HIS A 381 22.75 36.18 -33.13
C HIS A 381 24.00 36.81 -32.52
N LYS A 382 23.87 37.61 -31.45
CA LYS A 382 25.01 38.22 -30.74
C LYS A 382 25.84 37.20 -29.94
N VAL A 383 25.26 36.05 -29.61
CA VAL A 383 25.87 35.00 -28.76
C VAL A 383 26.33 33.80 -29.61
N ASN A 384 26.23 33.87 -30.94
CA ASN A 384 26.58 32.81 -31.88
C ASN A 384 25.87 31.47 -31.57
N VAL A 385 24.58 31.54 -31.19
CA VAL A 385 23.72 30.37 -30.96
C VAL A 385 22.71 30.26 -32.09
N SER A 386 22.63 29.09 -32.72
CA SER A 386 21.62 28.81 -33.75
C SER A 386 20.21 28.71 -33.14
N PHE A 387 19.23 29.31 -33.82
CA PHE A 387 17.82 29.16 -33.45
C PHE A 387 17.36 27.70 -33.52
N GLU A 388 17.94 26.91 -34.42
CA GLU A 388 17.57 25.50 -34.61
C GLU A 388 18.04 24.61 -33.47
N SER A 389 19.05 25.03 -32.71
CA SER A 389 19.52 24.31 -31.51
C SER A 389 18.89 24.81 -30.21
N LEU A 390 18.00 25.80 -30.28
CA LEU A 390 17.40 26.41 -29.10
C LEU A 390 16.28 25.53 -28.54
N VAL A 391 16.29 25.26 -27.25
CA VAL A 391 15.21 24.55 -26.54
C VAL A 391 14.65 25.50 -25.49
N TYR A 392 13.38 25.87 -25.63
CA TYR A 392 12.70 26.69 -24.64
C TYR A 392 11.75 25.81 -23.83
N LEU A 393 12.09 25.56 -22.57
CA LEU A 393 11.41 24.58 -21.74
C LEU A 393 10.81 25.23 -20.49
N GLN A 394 9.55 24.95 -20.22
CA GLN A 394 8.90 25.27 -18.96
C GLN A 394 8.48 23.99 -18.24
N ILE A 395 8.79 23.85 -16.95
CA ILE A 395 8.39 22.73 -16.10
C ILE A 395 7.66 23.30 -14.88
N ALA A 396 6.41 22.92 -14.67
CA ALA A 396 5.64 23.37 -13.51
C ALA A 396 4.59 22.35 -13.10
N TYR A 397 4.20 22.33 -11.82
CA TYR A 397 2.98 21.62 -11.42
C TYR A 397 1.75 22.24 -12.07
N SER A 398 0.84 21.40 -12.56
CA SER A 398 -0.46 21.84 -13.12
C SER A 398 -1.32 22.45 -12.03
N ASP A 399 -1.39 21.76 -10.89
CA ASP A 399 -2.21 22.08 -9.73
C ASP A 399 -1.37 21.88 -8.47
N LEU A 400 -1.73 22.53 -7.36
CA LEU A 400 -1.08 22.36 -6.06
C LEU A 400 -1.69 21.20 -5.27
N THR A 401 -2.00 20.11 -5.97
CA THR A 401 -2.57 18.90 -5.39
C THR A 401 -1.62 17.72 -5.62
N TYR A 402 -1.64 16.77 -4.69
CA TYR A 402 -1.02 15.47 -4.89
C TYR A 402 -2.05 14.37 -4.66
N THR A 403 -1.90 13.28 -5.37
CA THR A 403 -2.77 12.11 -5.28
C THR A 403 -2.07 11.04 -4.45
N SER A 404 -2.78 10.45 -3.51
CA SER A 404 -2.31 9.33 -2.69
C SER A 404 -3.10 8.10 -3.10
N VAL A 405 -2.40 7.04 -3.43
CA VAL A 405 -2.94 5.74 -3.87
C VAL A 405 -2.43 4.69 -2.90
N SER A 406 -3.24 4.32 -1.91
CA SER A 406 -2.92 3.33 -0.89
C SER A 406 -3.69 2.03 -1.13
N GLN A 407 -3.02 0.89 -0.97
CA GLN A 407 -3.66 -0.41 -0.97
C GLN A 407 -3.94 -0.86 0.45
N GLU A 408 -5.15 -1.35 0.69
CA GLU A 408 -5.58 -1.90 1.98
C GLU A 408 -6.32 -3.23 1.76
N TRP A 409 -6.37 -4.05 2.79
CA TRP A 409 -7.16 -5.28 2.73
C TRP A 409 -8.65 -4.90 2.73
N ALA A 410 -9.40 -5.40 1.77
CA ALA A 410 -10.84 -5.12 1.68
C ALA A 410 -11.60 -5.68 2.89
N MET A 411 -11.04 -6.71 3.53
CA MET A 411 -11.60 -7.33 4.71
C MET A 411 -10.48 -7.66 5.69
N GLU A 412 -10.39 -6.86 6.73
CA GLU A 412 -9.57 -7.17 7.90
C GLU A 412 -10.25 -8.19 8.80
N VAL A 413 -9.53 -8.69 9.80
CA VAL A 413 -10.06 -9.66 10.77
C VAL A 413 -11.28 -9.10 11.51
N ASP A 414 -11.26 -7.80 11.82
CA ASP A 414 -12.33 -7.13 12.54
C ASP A 414 -13.61 -7.05 11.70
N ASN A 415 -13.49 -6.71 10.42
CA ASN A 415 -14.60 -6.70 9.46
C ASN A 415 -15.14 -8.11 9.23
N PHE A 416 -14.27 -9.11 9.13
CA PHE A 416 -14.69 -10.51 9.01
C PHE A 416 -15.53 -10.97 10.20
N ILE A 417 -15.12 -10.65 11.43
CA ILE A 417 -15.86 -11.03 12.65
C ILE A 417 -17.21 -10.30 12.70
N ALA A 418 -17.23 -9.01 12.31
CA ALA A 418 -18.46 -8.23 12.25
C ALA A 418 -19.46 -8.81 11.24
N ASP A 419 -19.02 -9.11 10.02
CA ASP A 419 -19.86 -9.68 8.96
C ASP A 419 -20.34 -11.10 9.30
N LEU A 420 -19.47 -11.94 9.88
CA LEU A 420 -19.82 -13.29 10.32
C LEU A 420 -20.87 -13.23 11.44
N GLY A 421 -20.67 -12.35 12.42
CA GLY A 421 -21.62 -12.11 13.50
C GLY A 421 -22.95 -11.56 12.98
N GLY A 422 -22.93 -10.70 11.97
CA GLY A 422 -24.11 -10.20 11.28
C GLY A 422 -24.92 -11.31 10.61
N GLU A 423 -24.28 -12.18 9.84
CA GLU A 423 -24.95 -13.29 9.15
C GLU A 423 -25.58 -14.28 10.15
N ILE A 424 -24.82 -14.63 11.21
CA ILE A 424 -25.32 -15.54 12.26
C ILE A 424 -26.47 -14.90 13.04
N GLY A 425 -26.33 -13.62 13.41
CA GLY A 425 -27.34 -12.86 14.14
C GLY A 425 -28.62 -12.67 13.34
N LEU A 426 -28.53 -12.41 12.04
CA LEU A 426 -29.68 -12.18 11.16
C LEU A 426 -30.58 -13.42 11.04
N TRP A 427 -29.98 -14.59 10.78
CA TRP A 427 -30.75 -15.81 10.52
C TRP A 427 -31.17 -16.55 11.80
N THR A 428 -30.29 -16.62 12.80
CA THR A 428 -30.53 -17.43 14.01
C THR A 428 -30.91 -16.62 15.24
N GLY A 429 -30.75 -15.29 15.20
CA GLY A 429 -30.91 -14.42 16.38
C GLY A 429 -29.86 -14.66 17.47
N ALA A 430 -28.83 -15.46 17.18
CA ALA A 430 -27.76 -15.77 18.10
C ALA A 430 -26.86 -14.55 18.29
N SER A 431 -26.56 -14.24 19.55
CA SER A 431 -25.63 -13.18 19.95
C SER A 431 -24.34 -13.78 20.52
N MET A 432 -23.31 -12.95 20.74
CA MET A 432 -22.09 -13.39 21.42
C MET A 432 -22.36 -14.13 22.75
N ILE A 433 -23.43 -13.73 23.46
CA ILE A 433 -23.85 -14.37 24.72
C ILE A 433 -24.30 -15.83 24.47
N THR A 434 -24.99 -16.10 23.36
CA THR A 434 -25.38 -17.48 22.99
C THR A 434 -24.19 -18.37 22.68
N PHE A 435 -23.15 -17.82 22.04
CA PHE A 435 -21.89 -18.54 21.78
C PHE A 435 -21.18 -18.97 23.06
N ILE A 436 -21.32 -18.20 24.15
CA ILE A 436 -20.77 -18.55 25.46
C ILE A 436 -21.69 -19.54 26.20
N HIS A 437 -23.00 -19.36 26.11
CA HIS A 437 -23.98 -20.21 26.79
C HIS A 437 -24.01 -21.65 26.28
N ILE A 438 -23.84 -21.88 24.97
CA ILE A 438 -23.89 -23.22 24.39
C ILE A 438 -22.78 -24.14 24.95
N PRO A 439 -21.48 -23.77 24.94
CA PRO A 439 -20.41 -24.56 25.56
C PRO A 439 -20.61 -24.77 27.06
N VAL A 440 -21.03 -23.75 27.80
CA VAL A 440 -21.30 -23.87 29.25
C VAL A 440 -22.41 -24.88 29.52
N MET A 441 -23.46 -24.86 28.71
CA MET A 441 -24.55 -25.82 28.79
C MET A 441 -24.09 -27.24 28.42
N LEU A 442 -23.27 -27.40 27.38
CA LEU A 442 -22.69 -28.68 26.98
C LEU A 442 -21.75 -29.26 28.05
N LEU A 443 -20.94 -28.41 28.70
CA LEU A 443 -20.08 -28.80 29.81
C LEU A 443 -20.89 -29.21 31.04
N ALA A 444 -21.92 -28.43 31.40
CA ALA A 444 -22.82 -28.77 32.50
C ALA A 444 -23.55 -30.11 32.23
N LEU A 445 -23.97 -30.32 30.98
CA LEU A 445 -24.55 -31.58 30.50
C LEU A 445 -23.56 -32.75 30.58
N GLY A 446 -22.32 -32.53 30.15
CA GLY A 446 -21.24 -33.51 30.24
C GLY A 446 -20.96 -33.90 31.70
N ILE A 447 -20.90 -32.93 32.60
CA ILE A 447 -20.73 -33.15 34.05
C ILE A 447 -21.95 -33.91 34.61
N ALA A 448 -23.17 -33.53 34.25
CA ALA A 448 -24.38 -34.22 34.68
C ALA A 448 -24.41 -35.67 34.19
N TYR A 449 -24.08 -35.92 32.92
CA TYR A 449 -23.97 -37.25 32.32
C TYR A 449 -22.90 -38.10 33.01
N LEU A 450 -21.71 -37.54 33.25
CA LEU A 450 -20.64 -38.21 34.00
C LEU A 450 -21.04 -38.51 35.45
N SER A 451 -21.77 -37.59 36.08
CA SER A 451 -22.27 -37.79 37.45
C SER A 451 -23.31 -38.91 37.52
N ASP A 452 -24.19 -39.02 36.52
CA ASP A 452 -25.20 -40.08 36.45
C ASP A 452 -24.55 -41.44 36.16
N ARG A 453 -23.55 -41.47 35.26
CA ARG A 453 -22.72 -42.65 34.97
C ARG A 453 -21.91 -43.12 36.18
N MET A 454 -21.33 -42.20 36.97
CA MET A 454 -20.67 -42.52 38.24
C MET A 454 -21.66 -42.99 39.31
N SER A 455 -22.88 -42.44 39.33
CA SER A 455 -23.93 -42.88 40.26
C SER A 455 -24.45 -44.30 39.95
N GLY A 456 -24.50 -44.66 38.66
CA GLY A 456 -24.77 -46.03 38.19
C GLY A 456 -23.71 -47.02 38.67
N PHE A 457 -22.43 -46.65 38.63
CA PHE A 457 -21.33 -47.44 39.20
C PHE A 457 -21.39 -47.55 40.73
N ARG A 458 -21.79 -46.49 41.44
CA ARG A 458 -22.02 -46.54 42.90
C ARG A 458 -23.20 -47.43 43.29
N LYS A 459 -24.26 -47.51 42.47
CA LYS A 459 -25.36 -48.47 42.66
C LYS A 459 -24.92 -49.90 42.39
N LEU A 460 -24.11 -50.15 41.36
CA LEU A 460 -23.54 -51.47 41.09
C LEU A 460 -22.60 -51.93 42.22
N SER A 461 -21.79 -51.02 42.76
CA SER A 461 -20.95 -51.25 43.94
C SER A 461 -21.78 -51.61 45.17
N LYS A 462 -22.92 -50.93 45.43
CA LYS A 462 -23.84 -51.29 46.53
C LYS A 462 -24.52 -52.65 46.33
N VAL A 463 -24.89 -53.02 45.10
CA VAL A 463 -25.47 -54.34 44.79
C VAL A 463 -24.43 -55.45 44.92
N LEU A 464 -23.18 -55.21 44.49
CA LEU A 464 -22.07 -56.14 44.70
C LEU A 464 -21.72 -56.30 46.19
N ASN A 465 -21.80 -55.23 46.98
CA ASN A 465 -21.57 -55.31 48.43
C ASN A 465 -22.74 -55.97 49.20
N GLN A 466 -23.97 -55.84 48.72
CA GLN A 466 -25.13 -56.57 49.26
C GLN A 466 -25.07 -58.08 48.93
N LYS A 467 -24.48 -58.45 47.79
CA LYS A 467 -24.21 -59.85 47.44
C LYS A 467 -23.09 -60.44 48.29
N SER A 468 -22.05 -59.68 48.69
CA SER A 468 -20.99 -60.19 49.58
C SER A 468 -21.51 -60.50 51.00
N THR A 469 -22.46 -59.70 51.52
CA THR A 469 -23.07 -59.93 52.84
C THR A 469 -23.98 -61.16 52.92
N LEU A 470 -24.54 -61.61 51.78
CA LEU A 470 -25.33 -62.85 51.68
C LEU A 470 -24.44 -64.10 51.65
N TRP A 471 -23.23 -64.01 51.09
CA TRP A 471 -22.26 -65.10 51.12
C TRP A 471 -21.62 -65.31 52.51
N THR A 472 -21.47 -64.24 53.31
CA THR A 472 -20.99 -64.36 54.70
C THR A 472 -22.02 -64.94 55.67
N THR A 473 -23.33 -64.84 55.38
CA THR A 473 -24.37 -65.44 56.24
C THR A 473 -24.53 -66.95 56.00
N VAL A 474 -24.38 -67.43 54.76
CA VAL A 474 -24.48 -68.85 54.41
C VAL A 474 -23.28 -69.68 54.92
N LEU A 475 -22.12 -69.06 55.12
CA LEU A 475 -20.93 -69.72 55.68
C LEU A 475 -20.91 -69.83 57.22
N SER A 476 -21.86 -69.21 57.95
CA SER A 476 -21.94 -69.30 59.42
C SER A 476 -22.92 -70.36 59.97
N VAL A 477 -23.64 -71.07 59.09
CA VAL A 477 -24.60 -72.15 59.47
C VAL A 477 -23.97 -73.55 59.34
N ARG A 478 -22.64 -73.62 59.16
CA ARG A 478 -21.88 -74.88 59.14
C ARG A 478 -20.72 -74.84 60.13
N LYS A 479 -21.04 -74.76 61.41
CA LYS A 479 -20.19 -75.24 62.52
C LYS A 479 -21.05 -75.61 63.71
#